data_AF-A0A920TNF0-F1
#
_entry.id   AF-A0A920TNF0-F1
#
_cell.length_a   1.000
_cell.length_b   1.000
_cell.length_c   1.000
_cell.angle_alpha   90.00
_cell.angle_beta   90.00
_cell.angle_gamma   90.00
#
_symmetry.space_group_name_H-M   'P 1'
#
loop_
_entity.id
_entity.type
_entity.pdbx_description
1 polymer ?
#
loop_
_entity_poly.entity_id
_entity_poly.type
_entity_poly.pdbx_seq_one_letter_code
_entity_poly.pdbx_strand_id
1 'polypeptide(L)'
;MKVDKKEPYNNEVSFEAAMLSPRYFLTWLGMGLLYLTSLLPIQLQLFLGNLLGWILYASGTHRKKIVEVNLKLCFPTKTEAERKEMVKEVFKDMGKGLLETGIAWWRSDKFIERLITKKSNFELLDAVNEGCIVLLKHSTHAELDIRMTSSIFEAGGMYKDQTNKVMNYLMIKARNKYLIGTFTNRQTRRGIRFLNNGLKFMYAADQDYGTNGAEFVPFFGVPAATVTLPSDLLEKAPKFSFLMWCESVLVTKLPWKI
;
A
#
# COMPACT_ATOMS: atom_id res chain seq x y z
N MET A 1 15.84 -20.47 -10.50
CA MET A 1 14.87 -20.90 -11.53
C MET A 1 14.61 -19.70 -12.43
N LYS A 2 14.85 -19.78 -13.75
CA LYS A 2 14.60 -18.65 -14.65
C LYS A 2 13.09 -18.49 -14.80
N VAL A 3 12.51 -17.47 -14.16
CA VAL A 3 11.11 -17.08 -14.39
C VAL A 3 11.00 -16.75 -15.87
N ASP A 4 10.18 -17.51 -16.60
CA ASP A 4 9.91 -17.21 -18.00
C ASP A 4 9.18 -15.87 -18.05
N LYS A 5 9.91 -14.82 -18.47
CA LYS A 5 9.43 -13.44 -18.57
C LYS A 5 8.32 -13.26 -19.61
N LYS A 6 7.92 -14.33 -20.32
CA LYS A 6 6.95 -14.27 -21.44
C LYS A 6 5.49 -14.53 -21.07
N GLU A 7 5.17 -14.89 -19.83
CA GLU A 7 3.79 -14.75 -19.34
C GLU A 7 3.68 -13.47 -18.50
N PRO A 8 2.94 -12.44 -18.95
CA PRO A 8 2.69 -11.29 -18.09
C PRO A 8 1.74 -11.73 -16.97
N TYR A 9 2.30 -12.11 -15.82
CA TYR A 9 1.56 -12.17 -14.56
C TYR A 9 1.01 -10.79 -14.18
N ASN A 10 1.55 -9.73 -14.77
CA ASN A 10 1.01 -8.38 -14.72
C ASN A 10 -0.14 -8.20 -15.70
N ASN A 11 -1.15 -7.41 -15.32
CA ASN A 11 -2.19 -7.03 -16.27
C ASN A 11 -1.63 -5.98 -17.22
N GLU A 12 -1.88 -6.18 -18.52
CA GLU A 12 -1.60 -5.15 -19.51
C GLU A 12 -2.59 -3.99 -19.36
N VAL A 13 -2.09 -2.77 -19.47
CA VAL A 13 -2.93 -1.58 -19.52
C VAL A 13 -2.57 -0.74 -20.72
N SER A 14 -3.57 -0.50 -21.56
CA SER A 14 -3.48 0.38 -22.71
C SER A 14 -4.10 1.73 -22.39
N PHE A 15 -3.54 2.78 -22.98
CA PHE A 15 -4.18 4.09 -22.97
C PHE A 15 -5.45 4.02 -23.82
N GLU A 16 -6.60 4.41 -23.26
CA GLU A 16 -7.86 4.50 -24.00
C GLU A 16 -8.14 5.95 -24.38
N ALA A 17 -8.60 6.22 -25.61
CA ALA A 17 -8.98 7.57 -26.03
C ALA A 17 -10.04 8.21 -25.11
N ALA A 18 -10.91 7.40 -24.48
CA ALA A 18 -11.89 7.86 -23.49
C ALA A 18 -11.25 8.54 -22.27
N MET A 19 -9.96 8.28 -21.98
CA MET A 19 -9.20 8.93 -20.91
C MET A 19 -8.89 10.40 -21.21
N LEU A 20 -8.99 10.85 -22.47
CA LEU A 20 -8.84 12.26 -22.87
C LEU A 20 -10.12 13.08 -22.74
N SER A 21 -11.25 12.44 -22.42
CA SER A 21 -12.53 13.15 -22.29
C SER A 21 -12.50 14.18 -21.14
N PRO A 22 -13.25 15.29 -21.24
CA PRO A 22 -13.24 16.37 -20.24
C PRO A 22 -13.50 15.90 -18.81
N ARG A 23 -14.26 14.80 -18.62
CA ARG A 23 -14.52 14.21 -17.30
C ARG A 23 -13.25 13.82 -16.53
N TYR A 24 -12.15 13.56 -17.22
CA TYR A 24 -10.86 13.18 -16.63
C TYR A 24 -9.85 14.33 -16.59
N PHE A 25 -10.20 15.52 -17.08
CA PHE A 25 -9.29 16.66 -17.13
C PHE A 25 -8.69 16.97 -15.75
N LEU A 26 -9.53 17.06 -14.71
CA LEU A 26 -9.08 17.31 -13.34
C LEU A 26 -8.22 16.17 -12.79
N THR A 27 -8.47 14.93 -13.21
CA THR A 27 -7.63 13.79 -12.82
C THR A 27 -6.25 13.89 -13.45
N TRP A 28 -6.16 14.19 -14.74
CA TRP A 28 -4.87 14.41 -15.41
C TRP A 28 -4.11 15.58 -14.81
N LEU A 29 -4.80 16.69 -14.53
CA LEU A 29 -4.21 17.84 -13.85
C LEU A 29 -3.65 17.45 -12.49
N GLY A 30 -4.43 16.76 -11.65
CA GLY A 30 -3.99 16.30 -10.34
C GLY A 30 -2.80 15.33 -10.41
N MET A 31 -2.81 14.39 -11.35
CA MET A 31 -1.69 13.46 -11.57
C MET A 31 -0.45 14.15 -12.11
N GLY A 32 -0.61 15.15 -12.97
CA GLY A 32 0.49 15.99 -13.47
C GLY A 32 1.12 16.81 -12.34
N LEU A 33 0.30 17.42 -11.48
CA LEU A 33 0.78 18.10 -10.28
C LEU A 33 1.51 17.14 -9.35
N LEU A 34 0.95 15.96 -9.09
CA LEU A 34 1.60 14.96 -8.26
C LEU A 34 2.95 14.52 -8.84
N TYR A 35 3.03 14.28 -10.15
CA TYR A 35 4.28 14.00 -10.84
C TYR A 35 5.31 15.10 -10.64
N LEU A 36 4.94 16.37 -10.86
CA LEU A 36 5.84 17.51 -10.65
C LEU A 36 6.31 17.60 -9.19
N THR A 37 5.41 17.41 -8.22
CA THR A 37 5.79 17.42 -6.80
C THR A 37 6.75 16.29 -6.45
N SER A 38 6.63 15.13 -7.09
CA SER A 38 7.56 14.02 -6.86
C SER A 38 9.00 14.35 -7.27
N LEU A 39 9.21 15.32 -8.17
CA LEU A 39 10.52 15.78 -8.62
C LEU A 39 11.20 16.76 -7.66
N LEU A 40 10.43 17.40 -6.77
CA LEU A 40 10.93 18.40 -5.82
C LEU A 40 11.87 17.78 -4.76
N PRO A 41 12.69 18.59 -4.08
CA PRO A 41 13.43 18.14 -2.90
C PRO A 41 12.50 17.58 -1.82
N ILE A 42 12.95 16.53 -1.12
CA ILE A 42 12.16 15.82 -0.11
C ILE A 42 11.60 16.76 0.95
N GLN A 43 12.37 17.74 1.43
CA GLN A 43 11.89 18.66 2.48
C GLN A 43 10.67 19.46 2.01
N LEU A 44 10.63 19.86 0.74
CA LEU A 44 9.50 20.58 0.18
C LEU A 44 8.30 19.66 0.00
N GLN A 45 8.51 18.40 -0.38
CA GLN A 45 7.44 17.40 -0.41
C GLN A 45 6.83 17.19 0.98
N LEU A 46 7.67 17.04 2.03
CA LEU A 46 7.18 16.90 3.41
C LEU A 46 6.40 18.14 3.88
N PHE A 47 6.86 19.34 3.53
CA PHE A 47 6.14 20.58 3.83
C PHE A 47 4.77 20.62 3.15
N LEU A 48 4.72 20.35 1.84
CA LEU A 48 3.46 20.31 1.08
C LEU A 48 2.52 19.21 1.59
N GLY A 49 3.06 18.05 1.98
CA GLY A 49 2.31 16.95 2.57
C GLY A 49 1.66 17.33 3.90
N ASN A 50 2.40 18.03 4.76
CA ASN A 50 1.85 18.57 6.01
C ASN A 50 0.74 19.59 5.76
N LEU A 51 0.93 20.51 4.80
CA LEU A 51 -0.09 21.49 4.43
C LEU A 51 -1.36 20.81 3.90
N LEU A 52 -1.20 19.83 3.01
CA LEU A 52 -2.30 19.05 2.47
C LEU A 52 -3.03 18.29 3.58
N GLY A 53 -2.29 17.67 4.50
CA GLY A 53 -2.86 16.99 5.65
C GLY A 53 -3.67 17.92 6.56
N TRP A 54 -3.20 19.15 6.77
CA TRP A 54 -3.95 20.16 7.51
C TRP A 54 -5.25 20.55 6.80
N ILE A 55 -5.23 20.74 5.48
CA ILE A 55 -6.43 21.02 4.68
C ILE A 55 -7.43 19.84 4.78
N LEU A 56 -6.94 18.60 4.68
CA LEU A 56 -7.76 17.40 4.80
C LEU A 56 -8.36 17.26 6.20
N TYR A 57 -7.61 17.61 7.25
CA TYR A 57 -8.11 17.62 8.63
C TYR A 57 -9.22 18.66 8.84
N ALA A 58 -9.07 19.85 8.25
CA ALA A 58 -10.05 20.93 8.36
C ALA A 58 -11.34 20.65 7.59
N SER A 59 -11.25 19.98 6.44
CA SER A 59 -12.40 19.72 5.54
C SER A 59 -13.06 18.35 5.73
N GLY A 60 -12.34 17.34 6.23
CA GLY A 60 -12.75 15.94 6.20
C GLY A 60 -13.56 15.45 7.41
N THR A 61 -14.73 16.02 7.67
CA THR A 61 -15.53 15.73 8.88
C THR A 61 -15.86 14.24 9.07
N HIS A 62 -16.26 13.53 8.01
CA HIS A 62 -16.62 12.11 8.10
C HIS A 62 -15.41 11.21 8.34
N ARG A 63 -14.33 11.39 7.55
CA ARG A 63 -13.08 10.61 7.70
C ARG A 63 -12.43 10.86 9.06
N LYS A 64 -12.49 12.11 9.55
CA LYS A 64 -12.00 12.47 10.88
C LYS A 64 -12.72 11.70 11.98
N LYS A 65 -14.05 11.62 11.90
CA LYS A 65 -14.85 10.84 12.86
C LYS A 65 -14.48 9.36 12.87
N ILE A 66 -14.21 8.76 11.72
CA ILE A 66 -13.74 7.36 11.63
C ILE A 66 -12.41 7.20 12.36
N VAL A 67 -11.44 8.08 12.10
CA VAL A 67 -10.13 8.03 12.77
C VAL A 67 -10.28 8.20 14.29
N GLU A 68 -11.11 9.14 14.74
CA GLU A 68 -11.41 9.35 16.16
C GLU A 68 -11.98 8.09 16.84
N VAL A 69 -12.95 7.44 16.20
CA VAL A 69 -13.55 6.19 16.72
C VAL A 69 -12.52 5.08 16.76
N ASN A 70 -11.77 4.87 15.68
CA ASN A 70 -10.76 3.81 15.62
C ASN A 70 -9.67 4.02 16.68
N LEU A 71 -9.16 5.25 16.86
CA LEU A 71 -8.17 5.55 17.90
C LEU A 71 -8.72 5.39 19.31
N LYS A 72 -10.02 5.68 19.54
CA LYS A 72 -10.67 5.44 20.83
C LYS A 72 -10.75 3.94 21.14
N LEU A 73 -11.08 3.12 20.15
CA LEU A 73 -11.17 1.66 20.29
C LEU A 73 -9.79 1.03 20.48
N CYS A 74 -8.80 1.41 19.66
CA CYS A 74 -7.46 0.82 19.70
C CYS A 74 -6.62 1.32 20.90
N PHE A 75 -6.86 2.54 21.36
CA PHE A 75 -6.08 3.17 22.45
C PHE A 75 -7.00 3.69 23.57
N PRO A 76 -7.70 2.80 24.29
CA PRO A 76 -8.66 3.19 25.32
C PRO A 76 -7.97 3.86 26.52
N THR A 77 -6.71 3.52 26.81
CA THR A 77 -5.93 4.07 27.92
C THR A 77 -5.42 5.50 27.68
N LYS A 78 -5.49 6.00 26.44
CA LYS A 78 -5.09 7.36 26.10
C LYS A 78 -6.14 8.38 26.53
N THR A 79 -5.71 9.58 26.88
CA THR A 79 -6.61 10.70 27.16
C THR A 79 -7.27 11.19 25.86
N GLU A 80 -8.37 11.94 25.99
CA GLU A 80 -9.01 12.57 24.83
C GLU A 80 -8.06 13.56 24.12
N ALA A 81 -7.25 14.30 24.87
CA ALA A 81 -6.28 15.24 24.33
C ALA A 81 -5.19 14.53 23.51
N GLU A 82 -4.63 13.44 24.03
CA GLU A 82 -3.65 12.61 23.29
C GLU A 82 -4.26 12.06 22.00
N ARG A 83 -5.48 11.50 22.07
CA ARG A 83 -6.16 10.98 20.86
C ARG A 83 -6.44 12.09 19.84
N LYS A 84 -6.86 13.28 20.27
CA LYS A 84 -7.05 14.43 19.36
C LYS A 84 -5.76 14.82 18.64
N GLU A 85 -4.62 14.76 19.31
CA GLU A 85 -3.33 15.02 18.68
C GLU A 85 -2.95 13.91 17.70
N MET A 86 -3.16 12.64 18.07
CA MET A 86 -2.96 11.51 17.16
C MET A 86 -3.81 11.64 15.89
N VAL A 87 -5.06 12.11 15.98
CA VAL A 87 -5.89 12.35 14.78
C VAL A 87 -5.21 13.37 13.87
N LYS A 88 -4.69 14.49 14.38
CA LYS A 88 -4.00 15.49 13.54
C LYS A 88 -2.78 14.89 12.85
N GLU A 89 -1.99 14.09 13.57
CA GLU A 89 -0.81 13.43 13.00
C GLU A 89 -1.19 12.44 11.90
N VAL A 90 -2.25 11.64 12.07
CA VAL A 90 -2.76 10.73 11.02
C VAL A 90 -3.11 11.50 9.75
N PHE A 91 -3.71 12.69 9.86
CA PHE A 91 -4.04 13.51 8.70
C PHE A 91 -2.81 14.14 8.04
N LYS A 92 -1.82 14.60 8.82
CA LYS A 92 -0.52 15.04 8.28
C LYS A 92 0.15 13.92 7.49
N ASP A 93 0.17 12.72 8.04
CA ASP A 93 0.78 11.56 7.39
C ASP A 93 -0.01 11.10 6.16
N MET A 94 -1.34 11.23 6.17
CA MET A 94 -2.17 10.98 4.98
C MET A 94 -1.84 11.98 3.86
N GLY A 95 -1.59 13.25 4.19
CA GLY A 95 -1.14 14.26 3.22
C GLY A 95 0.23 13.96 2.64
N LYS A 96 1.20 13.51 3.46
CA LYS A 96 2.51 13.04 3.00
C LYS A 96 2.38 11.80 2.11
N GLY A 97 1.54 10.84 2.51
CA GLY A 97 1.25 9.59 1.79
C GLY A 97 0.78 9.80 0.34
N LEU A 98 -0.01 10.85 0.12
CA LEU A 98 -0.41 11.25 -1.23
C LEU A 98 0.79 11.64 -2.09
N LEU A 99 1.75 12.38 -1.56
CA LEU A 99 2.97 12.77 -2.27
C LEU A 99 3.95 11.60 -2.43
N GLU A 100 4.04 10.73 -1.42
CA GLU A 100 4.84 9.51 -1.44
C GLU A 100 4.35 8.51 -2.50
N THR A 101 3.06 8.50 -2.81
CA THR A 101 2.51 7.77 -3.97
C THR A 101 3.18 8.23 -5.27
N GLY A 102 3.41 9.54 -5.42
CA GLY A 102 4.13 10.08 -6.56
C GLY A 102 5.60 9.66 -6.61
N ILE A 103 6.26 9.63 -5.46
CA ILE A 103 7.62 9.06 -5.35
C ILE A 103 7.62 7.61 -5.84
N ALA A 104 6.69 6.80 -5.34
CA ALA A 104 6.62 5.37 -5.65
C ALA A 104 6.43 5.10 -7.15
N TRP A 105 5.60 5.90 -7.83
CA TRP A 105 5.23 5.68 -9.24
C TRP A 105 6.27 6.16 -10.26
N TRP A 106 6.96 7.24 -9.95
CA TRP A 106 7.76 7.96 -10.94
C TRP A 106 9.25 8.05 -10.63
N ARG A 107 9.69 7.89 -9.38
CA ARG A 107 11.11 7.97 -9.04
C ARG A 107 11.85 6.67 -9.41
N SER A 108 13.14 6.82 -9.71
CA SER A 108 14.03 5.72 -10.12
C SER A 108 14.31 4.76 -8.97
N ASP A 109 14.69 3.52 -9.31
CA ASP A 109 15.06 2.49 -8.30
C ASP A 109 16.16 3.00 -7.37
N LYS A 110 17.21 3.62 -7.93
CA LYS A 110 18.30 4.25 -7.15
C LYS A 110 17.81 5.30 -6.15
N PHE A 111 16.73 6.01 -6.45
CA PHE A 111 16.14 6.96 -5.50
C PHE A 111 15.42 6.23 -4.36
N ILE A 112 14.63 5.21 -4.69
CA ILE A 112 13.91 4.38 -3.72
C ILE A 112 14.89 3.68 -2.77
N GLU A 113 15.96 3.08 -3.29
CA GLU A 113 16.99 2.42 -2.49
C GLU A 113 17.61 3.33 -1.43
N ARG A 114 17.81 4.61 -1.76
CA ARG A 114 18.35 5.63 -0.84
C ARG A 114 17.37 6.04 0.26
N LEU A 115 16.07 5.79 0.08
CA LEU A 115 15.06 6.11 1.09
C LEU A 115 14.97 5.05 2.18
N ILE A 116 15.39 3.81 1.92
CA ILE A 116 15.26 2.69 2.84
C ILE A 116 16.31 2.83 3.95
N THR A 117 15.89 3.11 5.18
CA THR A 117 16.78 3.26 6.33
C THR A 117 16.89 2.00 7.17
N LYS A 118 15.82 1.20 7.19
CA LYS A 118 15.75 -0.02 7.98
C LYS A 118 14.94 -1.09 7.28
N LYS A 119 15.45 -2.31 7.38
CA LYS A 119 14.85 -3.54 6.87
C LYS A 119 14.60 -4.45 8.08
N SER A 120 13.38 -4.95 8.26
CA SER A 120 13.05 -5.94 9.30
C SER A 120 12.51 -7.21 8.64
N ASN A 121 12.97 -8.38 9.11
CA ASN A 121 12.54 -9.71 8.66
C ASN A 121 12.86 -10.07 7.19
N PHE A 122 13.64 -9.24 6.48
CA PHE A 122 14.01 -9.51 5.08
C PHE A 122 14.95 -10.71 4.93
N GLU A 123 15.86 -10.94 5.88
CA GLU A 123 16.77 -12.09 5.89
C GLU A 123 16.02 -13.43 5.90
N LEU A 124 14.84 -13.48 6.53
CA LEU A 124 14.00 -14.67 6.57
C LEU A 124 13.40 -15.00 5.20
N LEU A 125 13.11 -13.98 4.38
CA LEU A 125 12.56 -14.17 3.03
C LEU A 125 13.61 -14.60 2.01
N ASP A 126 14.87 -14.23 2.21
CA ASP A 126 15.96 -14.65 1.32
C ASP A 126 16.32 -16.14 1.54
N ALA A 127 16.05 -16.66 2.74
CA ALA A 127 16.22 -18.08 3.07
C ALA A 127 15.11 -18.99 2.53
N VAL A 128 13.97 -18.43 2.09
CA VAL A 128 12.81 -19.20 1.63
C VAL A 128 12.79 -19.30 0.11
N ASN A 129 12.87 -20.53 -0.40
CA ASN A 129 12.82 -20.85 -1.82
C ASN A 129 11.41 -21.27 -2.30
N GLU A 130 10.48 -21.48 -1.37
CA GLU A 130 9.08 -21.77 -1.68
C GLU A 130 8.25 -20.48 -1.83
N GLY A 131 7.01 -20.63 -2.32
CA GLY A 131 6.05 -19.54 -2.34
C GLY A 131 5.81 -19.04 -0.92
N CYS A 132 5.63 -17.73 -0.77
CA CYS A 132 5.29 -17.16 0.54
C CYS A 132 4.31 -16.01 0.39
N ILE A 133 3.51 -15.81 1.43
CA ILE A 133 2.67 -14.62 1.57
C ILE A 133 3.39 -13.60 2.44
N VAL A 134 3.61 -12.42 1.87
CA VAL A 134 4.17 -11.27 2.58
C VAL A 134 3.01 -10.39 3.01
N LEU A 135 2.71 -10.39 4.31
CA LEU A 135 1.66 -9.56 4.88
C LEU A 135 2.17 -8.13 5.07
N LEU A 136 1.42 -7.19 4.49
CA LEU A 136 1.59 -5.76 4.63
C LEU A 136 0.44 -5.19 5.47
N LYS A 137 0.64 -4.00 6.01
CA LYS A 137 -0.46 -3.19 6.56
C LYS A 137 -0.75 -2.01 5.63
N HIS A 138 -1.99 -1.54 5.62
CA HIS A 138 -2.35 -0.28 4.99
C HIS A 138 -1.84 0.90 5.83
N SER A 139 -0.55 1.21 5.68
CA SER A 139 0.03 2.45 6.18
C SER A 139 -0.45 3.65 5.34
N THR A 140 -0.23 4.87 5.81
CA THR A 140 -0.50 6.09 5.02
C THR A 140 0.37 6.16 3.76
N HIS A 141 1.48 5.42 3.71
CA HIS A 141 2.44 5.36 2.62
C HIS A 141 2.46 3.99 1.93
N ALA A 142 1.31 3.29 1.92
CA ALA A 142 1.21 1.91 1.44
C ALA A 142 1.79 1.68 0.03
N GLU A 143 1.64 2.63 -0.89
CA GLU A 143 2.22 2.49 -2.23
C GLU A 143 3.75 2.55 -2.22
N LEU A 144 4.33 3.40 -1.36
CA LEU A 144 5.77 3.47 -1.17
C LEU A 144 6.28 2.21 -0.47
N ASP A 145 5.54 1.65 0.49
CA ASP A 145 5.87 0.37 1.12
C ASP A 145 5.94 -0.77 0.09
N ILE A 146 4.94 -0.88 -0.78
CA ILE A 146 4.94 -1.85 -1.88
C ILE A 146 6.18 -1.62 -2.77
N ARG A 147 6.46 -0.36 -3.15
CA ARG A 147 7.59 -0.01 -4.01
C ARG A 147 8.94 -0.36 -3.39
N MET A 148 9.17 -0.01 -2.12
CA MET A 148 10.40 -0.30 -1.39
C MET A 148 10.58 -1.81 -1.20
N THR A 149 9.52 -2.51 -0.81
CA THR A 149 9.53 -3.96 -0.64
C THR A 149 9.88 -4.67 -1.95
N SER A 150 9.29 -4.22 -3.06
CA SER A 150 9.56 -4.76 -4.41
C SER A 150 10.95 -4.43 -4.96
N SER A 151 11.63 -3.40 -4.42
CA SER A 151 13.05 -3.16 -4.76
C SER A 151 14.01 -4.09 -4.04
N ILE A 152 13.55 -4.85 -3.04
CA ILE A 152 14.38 -5.77 -2.28
C ILE A 152 14.22 -7.21 -2.81
N PHE A 153 13.00 -7.62 -3.16
CA PHE A 153 12.75 -8.94 -3.76
C PHE A 153 11.64 -8.89 -4.80
N GLU A 154 11.69 -9.85 -5.73
CA GLU A 154 10.66 -10.02 -6.74
C GLU A 154 9.36 -10.50 -6.08
N ALA A 155 8.32 -9.67 -6.17
CA ALA A 155 7.03 -9.93 -5.59
C ALA A 155 5.89 -9.63 -6.55
N GLY A 156 4.83 -10.43 -6.44
CA GLY A 156 3.52 -10.08 -6.97
C GLY A 156 2.66 -9.44 -5.90
N GLY A 157 1.48 -8.94 -6.27
CA GLY A 157 0.52 -8.43 -5.30
C GLY A 157 -0.90 -8.39 -5.81
N MET A 158 -1.85 -8.25 -4.88
CA MET A 158 -3.25 -8.04 -5.23
C MET A 158 -3.56 -6.56 -5.43
N TYR A 159 -4.47 -6.24 -6.34
CA TYR A 159 -5.02 -4.90 -6.50
C TYR A 159 -6.52 -4.93 -6.80
N LYS A 160 -7.15 -3.78 -6.62
CA LYS A 160 -8.55 -3.54 -7.00
C LYS A 160 -8.57 -2.49 -8.10
N ASP A 161 -9.37 -2.73 -9.13
CA ASP A 161 -9.57 -1.75 -10.20
C ASP A 161 -10.13 -0.44 -9.63
N GLN A 162 -9.55 0.66 -10.05
CA GLN A 162 -10.01 2.00 -9.71
C GLN A 162 -11.14 2.41 -10.65
N THR A 163 -12.19 3.03 -10.11
CA THR A 163 -13.34 3.50 -10.90
C THR A 163 -12.94 4.58 -11.90
N ASN A 164 -11.94 5.39 -11.56
CA ASN A 164 -11.36 6.38 -12.46
C ASN A 164 -10.31 5.72 -13.38
N LYS A 165 -10.59 5.71 -14.69
CA LYS A 165 -9.73 5.04 -15.68
C LYS A 165 -8.31 5.59 -15.76
N VAL A 166 -8.12 6.90 -15.57
CA VAL A 166 -6.78 7.53 -15.59
C VAL A 166 -5.97 7.06 -14.39
N MET A 167 -6.56 7.08 -13.19
CA MET A 167 -5.93 6.56 -11.98
C MET A 167 -5.57 5.09 -12.13
N ASN A 168 -6.50 4.27 -12.65
CA ASN A 168 -6.28 2.85 -12.84
C ASN A 168 -5.11 2.58 -13.79
N TYR A 169 -5.10 3.27 -14.94
CA TYR A 169 -4.04 3.17 -15.94
C TYR A 169 -2.68 3.55 -15.36
N LEU A 170 -2.57 4.70 -14.67
CA LEU A 170 -1.31 5.15 -14.09
C LEU A 170 -0.82 4.24 -12.97
N MET A 171 -1.71 3.79 -12.09
CA MET A 171 -1.38 2.87 -10.99
C MET A 171 -0.83 1.55 -11.52
N ILE A 172 -1.54 0.89 -12.44
CA ILE A 172 -1.10 -0.41 -12.99
C ILE A 172 0.18 -0.22 -13.81
N LYS A 173 0.27 0.84 -14.62
CA LYS A 173 1.48 1.17 -15.39
C LYS A 173 2.69 1.39 -14.49
N ALA A 174 2.51 2.04 -13.34
CA ALA A 174 3.56 2.22 -12.34
C ALA A 174 3.96 0.89 -11.70
N ARG A 175 2.97 0.14 -11.18
CA ARG A 175 3.17 -1.15 -10.52
C ARG A 175 3.84 -2.19 -11.41
N ASN A 176 3.52 -2.22 -12.70
CA ASN A 176 4.15 -3.13 -13.66
C ASN A 176 5.66 -2.90 -13.85
N LYS A 177 6.22 -1.77 -13.38
CA LYS A 177 7.67 -1.53 -13.39
C LYS A 177 8.42 -2.28 -12.30
N TYR A 178 7.74 -2.63 -11.20
CA TYR A 178 8.41 -3.13 -9.99
C TYR A 178 7.76 -4.36 -9.39
N LEU A 179 6.50 -4.66 -9.72
CA LEU A 179 5.87 -5.94 -9.42
C LEU A 179 6.07 -6.91 -10.58
N ILE A 180 6.33 -8.17 -10.25
CA ILE A 180 6.41 -9.26 -11.24
C ILE A 180 5.07 -9.96 -11.45
N GLY A 181 4.00 -9.53 -10.77
CA GLY A 181 2.64 -10.01 -10.97
C GLY A 181 1.59 -9.16 -10.25
N THR A 182 0.49 -8.83 -10.92
CA THR A 182 -0.64 -8.10 -10.31
C THR A 182 -1.92 -8.86 -10.56
N PHE A 183 -2.67 -9.11 -9.48
CA PHE A 183 -3.86 -9.95 -9.55
C PHE A 183 -5.05 -9.22 -8.97
N THR A 184 -6.21 -9.34 -9.62
CA THR A 184 -7.47 -8.91 -9.00
C THR A 184 -7.98 -9.97 -8.04
N ASN A 185 -8.90 -9.60 -7.16
CA ASN A 185 -9.60 -10.55 -6.27
C ASN A 185 -10.38 -11.64 -7.03
N ARG A 186 -10.65 -11.46 -8.33
CA ARG A 186 -11.28 -12.46 -9.20
C ARG A 186 -10.29 -13.47 -9.80
N GLN A 187 -8.99 -13.23 -9.64
CA GLN A 187 -7.92 -14.01 -10.24
C GLN A 187 -7.19 -14.90 -9.21
N THR A 188 -7.85 -15.33 -8.14
CA THR A 188 -7.25 -16.14 -7.06
C THR A 188 -6.49 -17.37 -7.56
N ARG A 189 -6.99 -18.06 -8.60
CA ARG A 189 -6.30 -19.21 -9.22
C ARG A 189 -4.93 -18.84 -9.80
N ARG A 190 -4.77 -17.62 -10.35
CA ARG A 190 -3.47 -17.12 -10.83
C ARG A 190 -2.53 -16.87 -9.64
N GLY A 191 -3.05 -16.32 -8.54
CA GLY A 191 -2.30 -16.14 -7.30
C GLY A 191 -1.79 -17.45 -6.69
N ILE A 192 -2.62 -18.50 -6.69
CA ILE A 192 -2.21 -19.84 -6.23
C ILE A 192 -1.09 -20.40 -7.12
N ARG A 193 -1.20 -20.30 -8.45
CA ARG A 193 -0.11 -20.72 -9.36
C ARG A 193 1.16 -19.93 -9.14
N PHE A 194 1.05 -18.63 -8.88
CA PHE A 194 2.17 -17.76 -8.58
C PHE A 194 2.92 -18.23 -7.32
N LEU A 195 2.19 -18.54 -6.23
CA LEU A 195 2.76 -19.13 -5.02
C LEU A 195 3.38 -20.51 -5.28
N ASN A 196 2.70 -21.40 -5.99
CA ASN A 196 3.21 -22.75 -6.30
C ASN A 196 4.49 -22.73 -7.15
N ASN A 197 4.75 -21.64 -7.89
CA ASN A 197 5.98 -21.44 -8.65
C ASN A 197 7.15 -20.91 -7.79
N GLY A 198 7.00 -20.82 -6.47
CA GLY A 198 8.05 -20.32 -5.57
C GLY A 198 8.09 -18.80 -5.44
N LEU A 199 7.07 -18.09 -5.92
CA LEU A 199 7.08 -16.62 -5.97
C LEU A 199 6.38 -15.99 -4.76
N LYS A 200 6.80 -14.77 -4.41
CA LYS A 200 6.41 -14.06 -3.19
C LYS A 200 5.19 -13.17 -3.43
N PHE A 201 4.10 -13.37 -2.70
CA PHE A 201 2.83 -12.66 -2.91
C PHE A 201 2.57 -11.67 -1.78
N MET A 202 2.56 -10.37 -2.10
CA MET A 202 2.23 -9.31 -1.14
C MET A 202 0.72 -9.14 -1.00
N TYR A 203 0.26 -9.08 0.25
CA TYR A 203 -1.14 -8.90 0.57
C TYR A 203 -1.34 -8.09 1.85
N ALA A 204 -2.32 -7.18 1.85
CA ALA A 204 -2.70 -6.43 3.05
C ALA A 204 -4.08 -6.90 3.53
N ALA A 205 -4.12 -7.47 4.74
CA ALA A 205 -5.27 -8.19 5.30
C ALA A 205 -6.04 -7.40 6.36
N ASP A 206 -5.71 -6.13 6.55
CA ASP A 206 -6.20 -5.25 7.62
C ASP A 206 -7.38 -4.35 7.21
N GLN A 207 -8.05 -4.68 6.09
CA GLN A 207 -9.27 -4.01 5.65
C GLN A 207 -10.50 -4.89 5.78
N ASP A 208 -11.60 -4.26 6.21
CA ASP A 208 -12.93 -4.86 6.24
C ASP A 208 -13.57 -4.81 4.84
N TYR A 209 -13.88 -5.98 4.29
CA TYR A 209 -14.59 -6.15 3.01
C TYR A 209 -16.05 -6.63 3.21
N GLY A 210 -16.56 -6.56 4.43
CA GLY A 210 -17.83 -7.13 4.86
C GLY A 210 -17.67 -8.53 5.46
N THR A 211 -18.80 -9.13 5.83
CA THR A 211 -18.85 -10.42 6.53
C THR A 211 -18.65 -11.63 5.61
N ASN A 212 -18.78 -11.45 4.29
CA ASN A 212 -18.59 -12.54 3.34
C ASN A 212 -17.10 -12.84 3.16
N GLY A 213 -16.66 -14.04 3.55
CA GLY A 213 -15.24 -14.42 3.49
C GLY A 213 -14.39 -13.73 4.55
N ALA A 214 -14.99 -13.43 5.70
CA ALA A 214 -14.32 -12.85 6.85
C ALA A 214 -14.63 -13.65 8.12
N GLU A 215 -13.64 -13.71 9.02
CA GLU A 215 -13.79 -14.19 10.37
C GLU A 215 -13.63 -13.03 11.36
N PHE A 216 -14.34 -13.09 12.48
CA PHE A 216 -14.21 -12.08 13.53
C PHE A 216 -13.09 -12.49 14.48
N VAL A 217 -11.95 -11.82 14.37
CA VAL A 217 -10.80 -12.02 15.27
C VAL A 217 -10.56 -10.76 16.10
N PRO A 218 -10.05 -10.88 17.34
CA PRO A 218 -9.74 -9.70 18.15
C PRO A 218 -8.62 -8.86 17.55
N PHE A 219 -8.90 -7.60 17.24
CA PHE A 219 -7.91 -6.59 16.87
C PHE A 219 -7.97 -5.45 17.89
N PHE A 220 -6.87 -5.23 18.63
CA PHE A 220 -6.86 -4.36 19.82
C PHE A 220 -7.94 -4.71 20.86
N GLY A 221 -8.26 -6.00 20.99
CA GLY A 221 -9.30 -6.48 21.92
C GLY A 221 -10.73 -6.26 21.43
N VAL A 222 -10.93 -5.71 20.23
CA VAL A 222 -12.25 -5.52 19.61
C VAL A 222 -12.45 -6.59 18.52
N PRO A 223 -13.55 -7.35 18.51
CA PRO A 223 -13.85 -8.26 17.40
C PRO A 223 -13.96 -7.48 16.08
N ALA A 224 -13.10 -7.80 15.12
CA ALA A 224 -13.02 -7.14 13.83
C ALA A 224 -13.16 -8.16 12.69
N ALA A 225 -13.99 -7.84 11.71
CA ALA A 225 -14.11 -8.64 10.49
C ALA A 225 -12.78 -8.64 9.73
N THR A 226 -12.17 -9.81 9.61
CA THR A 226 -10.83 -10.01 9.05
C THR A 226 -10.90 -11.01 7.91
N VAL A 227 -10.32 -10.65 6.77
CA VAL A 227 -10.36 -11.49 5.56
C VAL A 227 -9.66 -12.83 5.74
N THR A 228 -10.29 -13.90 5.27
CA THR A 228 -9.74 -15.27 5.35
C THR A 228 -8.76 -15.60 4.23
N LEU A 229 -8.69 -14.77 3.18
CA LEU A 229 -7.91 -15.06 1.97
C LEU A 229 -6.45 -15.47 2.25
N PRO A 230 -5.69 -14.82 3.15
CA PRO A 230 -4.35 -15.31 3.49
C PRO A 230 -4.35 -16.74 4.03
N SER A 231 -5.27 -17.07 4.94
CA SER A 231 -5.42 -18.42 5.49
C SER A 231 -5.80 -19.42 4.40
N ASP A 232 -6.80 -19.08 3.59
CA ASP A 232 -7.28 -19.93 2.49
C ASP A 232 -6.19 -20.23 1.44
N LEU A 233 -5.28 -19.27 1.21
CA LEU A 233 -4.15 -19.44 0.29
C LEU A 233 -3.06 -20.32 0.92
N LEU A 234 -2.78 -20.18 2.22
CA LEU A 234 -1.79 -21.00 2.94
C LEU A 234 -2.20 -22.47 3.04
N GLU A 235 -3.49 -22.77 3.12
CA GLU A 235 -3.98 -24.16 3.11
C GLU A 235 -3.82 -24.83 1.73
N LYS A 236 -3.82 -24.05 0.65
CA LYS A 236 -3.90 -24.55 -0.74
C LYS A 236 -2.57 -24.50 -1.50
N ALA A 237 -1.55 -23.85 -0.94
CA ALA A 237 -0.23 -23.69 -1.56
C ALA A 237 0.88 -23.91 -0.51
N PRO A 238 2.10 -24.31 -0.93
CA PRO A 238 3.18 -24.52 0.02
C PRO A 238 3.76 -23.17 0.51
N LYS A 239 3.66 -23.00 1.84
CA LYS A 239 4.58 -22.31 2.79
C LYS A 239 4.44 -20.81 3.15
N PHE A 240 4.88 -20.58 4.41
CA PHE A 240 5.15 -19.41 5.27
C PHE A 240 4.47 -18.06 5.01
N SER A 241 3.97 -17.45 6.09
CA SER A 241 3.56 -16.05 6.16
C SER A 241 4.56 -15.22 6.97
N PHE A 242 5.04 -14.11 6.40
CA PHE A 242 5.87 -13.14 7.13
C PHE A 242 5.15 -11.79 7.21
N LEU A 243 5.13 -11.20 8.41
CA LEU A 243 4.75 -9.80 8.57
C LEU A 243 5.99 -8.93 8.31
N MET A 244 5.87 -7.97 7.41
CA MET A 244 6.97 -7.14 6.97
C MET A 244 6.65 -5.65 6.97
N TRP A 245 7.71 -4.86 7.17
CA TRP A 245 7.65 -3.41 7.14
C TRP A 245 9.05 -2.84 6.82
N CYS A 246 9.08 -1.77 6.03
CA CYS A 246 10.26 -0.93 5.80
C CYS A 246 10.08 0.42 6.49
N GLU A 247 11.13 0.95 7.11
CA GLU A 247 11.16 2.36 7.50
C GLU A 247 11.84 3.16 6.39
N SER A 248 11.26 4.29 6.01
CA SER A 248 11.87 5.24 5.08
C SER A 248 12.37 6.49 5.80
N VAL A 249 13.33 7.21 5.21
CA VAL A 249 13.78 8.53 5.71
C VAL A 249 12.61 9.52 5.82
N LEU A 250 11.54 9.32 5.05
CA LEU A 250 10.33 10.18 5.04
C LEU A 250 9.45 9.96 6.28
N VAL A 251 9.60 8.81 6.93
CA VAL A 251 8.99 8.53 8.23
C VAL A 251 9.78 9.27 9.31
N THR A 252 9.51 10.56 9.44
CA THR A 252 9.92 11.34 10.61
C THR A 252 9.39 10.65 11.88
N LYS A 253 10.31 10.11 12.69
CA LYS A 253 10.13 9.65 14.09
C LYS A 253 8.66 9.65 14.56
N LEU A 254 7.88 8.66 14.14
CA LEU A 254 6.56 8.45 14.72
C LEU A 254 6.77 8.06 16.19
N PRO A 255 6.28 8.82 17.19
CA PRO A 255 6.43 8.46 18.60
C PRO A 255 5.60 7.22 18.98
N TRP A 256 4.76 6.73 18.06
CA TRP A 256 3.89 5.58 18.24
C TRP A 256 4.49 4.37 17.53
N LYS A 257 5.51 3.77 18.12
CA LYS A 257 5.84 2.38 17.84
C LYS A 257 4.67 1.53 18.36
N ILE A 258 3.84 1.03 17.44
CA ILE A 258 3.02 -0.16 17.69
C ILE A 258 3.95 -1.35 17.51
#